data_AF-A0A518DTU1-F1
#
_entry.id   AF-A0A518DTU1-F1
#
_cell.length_a   1.000
_cell.length_b   1.000
_cell.length_c   1.000
_cell.angle_alpha   90.00
_cell.angle_beta   90.00
_cell.angle_gamma   90.00
#
_symmetry.space_group_name_H-M   'P 1'
#
loop_
_entity.id
_entity.type
_entity.pdbx_description
1 polymer ?
#
loop_
_entity_poly.entity_id
_entity_poly.type
_entity_poly.pdbx_seq_one_letter_code
_entity_poly.pdbx_strand_id
1 'polypeptide(L)'
;MQIQVVVTGRSYHLAEGLPDMLSLPDGADLDAALAALAKDLPEGESFPASCLVAVSGEHVGTIGRHPARNLRDGDELVLFAPVAGG
;
A
#
# COMPACT_ATOMS: atom_id res chain seq x y z
N MET A 1 11.92 -5.78 -9.23
CA MET A 1 10.79 -5.10 -9.89
C MET A 1 10.48 -3.78 -9.20
N GLN A 2 9.85 -2.85 -9.92
CA GLN A 2 9.37 -1.58 -9.39
C GLN A 2 7.86 -1.50 -9.52
N ILE A 3 7.20 -1.04 -8.47
CA ILE A 3 5.76 -0.76 -8.46
C ILE A 3 5.52 0.70 -8.09
N GLN A 4 4.43 1.28 -8.59
CA GLN A 4 3.99 2.60 -8.19
C GLN A 4 3.17 2.50 -6.91
N VAL A 5 3.36 3.43 -5.97
CA VAL A 5 2.60 3.48 -4.72
C VAL A 5 1.83 4.78 -4.62
N VAL A 6 0.53 4.66 -4.32
CA VAL A 6 -0.35 5.82 -4.13
C VAL A 6 -1.06 5.65 -2.79
N VAL A 7 -0.83 6.59 -1.87
CA VAL A 7 -1.53 6.64 -0.57
C VAL A 7 -2.50 7.80 -0.57
N THR A 8 -3.77 7.53 -0.28
CA THR A 8 -4.86 8.51 -0.34
C THR A 8 -5.88 8.31 0.78
N GLY A 9 -6.83 9.24 0.92
CA GLY A 9 -7.80 9.26 2.01
C GLY A 9 -7.19 9.79 3.30
N ARG A 10 -7.67 9.34 4.48
CA ARG A 10 -7.27 9.90 5.79
C ARG A 10 -5.77 9.76 6.11
N SER A 11 -5.09 8.81 5.47
CA SER A 11 -3.67 8.53 5.63
C SER A 11 -2.78 9.27 4.64
N TYR A 12 -3.30 10.25 3.88
CA TYR A 12 -2.51 11.01 2.91
C TYR A 12 -1.27 11.69 3.51
N HIS A 13 -1.32 12.10 4.78
CA HIS A 13 -0.19 12.71 5.47
C HIS A 13 0.98 11.74 5.66
N LEU A 14 0.72 10.43 5.72
CA LEU A 14 1.77 9.41 5.73
C LEU A 14 2.44 9.28 4.36
N ALA A 15 1.75 9.69 3.27
CA ALA A 15 2.30 9.66 1.92
C ALA A 15 3.46 10.63 1.71
N GLU A 16 3.54 11.73 2.47
CA GLU A 16 4.58 12.75 2.31
C GLU A 16 6.00 12.22 2.58
N GLY A 17 6.13 11.17 3.38
CA GLY A 17 7.41 10.52 3.68
C GLY A 17 7.68 9.26 2.86
N LEU A 18 6.73 8.81 2.05
CA LEU A 18 6.81 7.54 1.33
C LEU A 18 7.29 7.75 -0.11
N PRO A 19 7.98 6.76 -0.68
CA PRO A 19 8.37 6.83 -2.08
C PRO A 19 7.16 6.61 -3.01
N ASP A 20 7.10 7.38 -4.10
CA ASP A 20 6.12 7.16 -5.18
C ASP A 20 6.37 5.83 -5.93
N MET A 21 7.60 5.31 -5.86
CA MET A 21 8.04 4.07 -6.49
C MET A 21 8.71 3.17 -5.47
N LEU A 22 8.19 1.95 -5.30
CA LEU A 22 8.73 0.96 -4.38
C LEU A 22 9.50 -0.12 -5.14
N SER A 23 10.77 -0.30 -4.78
CA SER A 23 11.61 -1.37 -5.31
C SER A 23 11.42 -2.64 -4.48
N LEU A 24 11.04 -3.73 -5.15
CA LEU A 24 10.81 -5.04 -4.54
C LEU A 24 11.60 -6.14 -5.28
N PRO A 25 11.93 -7.25 -4.62
CA PRO A 25 12.41 -8.45 -5.30
C PRO A 25 11.43 -8.92 -6.38
N ASP A 26 11.93 -9.55 -7.44
CA ASP A 26 11.08 -10.10 -8.49
C ASP A 26 10.16 -11.19 -7.93
N GLY A 27 8.87 -11.10 -8.26
CA GLY A 27 7.86 -12.03 -7.77
C GLY A 27 7.43 -11.81 -6.31
N ALA A 28 7.76 -10.67 -5.71
CA ALA A 28 7.25 -10.31 -4.39
C ALA A 28 5.71 -10.24 -4.37
N ASP A 29 5.13 -10.53 -3.22
CA ASP A 29 3.70 -10.48 -3.00
C ASP A 29 3.27 -9.16 -2.34
N LEU A 30 1.95 -9.01 -2.20
CA LEU A 30 1.34 -7.87 -1.54
C LEU A 30 1.81 -7.70 -0.09
N ASP A 31 2.00 -8.78 0.65
CA ASP A 31 2.50 -8.74 2.02
C ASP A 31 3.91 -8.16 2.09
N ALA A 32 4.80 -8.56 1.17
CA ALA A 32 6.15 -8.02 1.08
C ALA A 32 6.15 -6.53 0.72
N ALA A 33 5.25 -6.07 -0.15
CA ALA A 33 5.09 -4.66 -0.46
C ALA A 33 4.62 -3.84 0.75
N LEU A 34 3.60 -4.31 1.46
CA LEU A 34 3.08 -3.66 2.67
C LEU A 34 4.13 -3.62 3.78
N ALA A 35 4.90 -4.70 3.95
CA ALA A 35 6.00 -4.76 4.91
C ALA A 35 7.17 -3.83 4.55
N ALA A 36 7.44 -3.62 3.26
CA ALA A 36 8.43 -2.65 2.80
C ALA A 36 7.96 -1.22 3.06
N LEU A 37 6.72 -0.88 2.71
CA LEU A 37 6.15 0.44 2.98
C LEU A 37 6.08 0.76 4.49
N ALA A 38 5.77 -0.23 5.32
CA ALA A 38 5.71 -0.05 6.76
C ALA A 38 7.09 0.29 7.38
N LYS A 39 8.20 -0.06 6.73
CA LYS A 39 9.55 0.31 7.20
C LYS A 39 9.91 1.76 6.90
N ASP A 40 9.27 2.35 5.90
CA ASP A 40 9.49 3.73 5.48
C ASP A 40 8.56 4.71 6.20
N LEU A 41 7.61 4.21 7.00
CA LEU A 41 6.74 5.04 7.83
C LEU A 41 7.53 5.67 9.00
N PRO A 42 7.11 6.88 9.47
CA PRO A 42 7.64 7.47 10.70
C PRO A 42 7.52 6.53 11.90
N GLU A 43 8.43 6.67 12.86
CA GLU A 43 8.42 5.85 14.07
C GLU A 43 7.08 5.96 14.82
N GLY A 44 6.46 4.81 15.13
CA GLY A 44 5.17 4.74 15.82
C GLY A 44 3.95 4.86 14.92
N GLU A 45 4.12 5.17 13.63
CA GLU A 45 3.04 5.20 12.65
C GLU A 45 2.80 3.83 12.01
N SER A 46 1.55 3.57 11.65
CA SER A 46 1.17 2.38 10.90
C SER A 46 -0.06 2.64 10.06
N PHE A 47 -0.20 1.94 8.94
CA PHE A 47 -1.45 1.98 8.21
C PHE A 47 -2.55 1.25 9.00
N PRO A 48 -3.76 1.82 9.10
CA PRO A 48 -4.89 1.13 9.72
C PRO A 48 -5.21 -0.18 8.98
N ALA A 49 -5.53 -1.24 9.73
CA ALA A 49 -5.94 -2.53 9.16
C ALA A 49 -7.19 -2.43 8.24
N SER A 50 -8.00 -1.39 8.42
CA SER A 50 -9.17 -1.08 7.59
C SER A 50 -8.85 -0.30 6.31
N CYS A 51 -7.60 0.09 6.08
CA CYS A 51 -7.17 0.76 4.85
C CYS A 51 -7.42 -0.18 3.67
N LEU A 52 -8.17 0.29 2.67
CA LEU A 52 -8.47 -0.45 1.45
C LEU A 52 -7.20 -0.56 0.61
N VAL A 53 -7.06 -1.67 -0.09
CA VAL A 53 -5.92 -1.97 -0.96
C VAL A 53 -6.44 -2.27 -2.35
N ALA A 54 -5.87 -1.62 -3.37
CA ALA A 54 -6.08 -1.96 -4.76
C ALA A 54 -4.76 -2.17 -5.48
N VAL A 55 -4.73 -3.13 -6.41
CA VAL A 55 -3.56 -3.44 -7.25
C VAL A 55 -3.97 -3.33 -8.71
N SER A 56 -3.33 -2.42 -9.45
CA SER A 56 -3.56 -2.17 -10.87
C SER A 56 -5.05 -1.98 -11.20
N GLY A 57 -5.72 -1.15 -10.38
CA GLY A 57 -7.14 -0.81 -10.50
C GLY A 57 -8.13 -1.82 -9.88
N GLU A 58 -7.65 -2.96 -9.37
CA GLU A 58 -8.50 -3.98 -8.76
C GLU A 58 -8.46 -3.89 -7.23
N HIS A 59 -9.62 -3.65 -6.59
CA HIS A 59 -9.74 -3.71 -5.13
C HIS A 59 -9.60 -5.15 -4.63
N VAL A 60 -8.61 -5.39 -3.77
CA VAL A 60 -8.26 -6.73 -3.26
C VAL A 60 -8.66 -6.96 -1.80
N GLY A 61 -9.07 -5.92 -1.08
CA GLY A 61 -9.51 -6.00 0.31
C GLY A 61 -8.92 -4.88 1.15
N THR A 62 -8.57 -5.19 2.40
CA THR A 62 -7.93 -4.24 3.31
C THR A 62 -6.56 -4.74 3.73
N ILE A 63 -5.72 -3.87 4.29
CA ILE A 63 -4.40 -4.25 4.84
C ILE A 63 -4.53 -5.39 5.85
N GLY A 64 -5.55 -5.36 6.71
CA GLY A 64 -5.80 -6.42 7.69
C GLY A 64 -6.42 -7.69 7.09
N ARG A 65 -6.93 -7.65 5.86
CA ARG A 65 -7.57 -8.79 5.20
C ARG A 65 -7.58 -8.62 3.67
N HIS A 66 -6.63 -9.26 3.00
CA HIS A 66 -6.56 -9.40 1.55
C HIS A 66 -6.14 -10.83 1.19
N PRO A 67 -6.41 -11.33 -0.02
CA PRO A 67 -5.85 -12.60 -0.48
C PRO A 67 -4.33 -12.47 -0.71
N ALA A 68 -3.64 -13.61 -0.71
CA ALA A 68 -2.27 -13.67 -1.22
C ALA A 68 -2.29 -13.30 -2.71
N ARG A 69 -1.50 -12.29 -3.10
CA ARG A 69 -1.41 -11.78 -4.47
C ARG A 69 0.03 -11.47 -4.82
N ASN A 70 0.53 -12.09 -5.88
CA ASN A 70 1.82 -11.74 -6.45
C ASN A 70 1.71 -10.42 -7.21
N LEU A 71 2.70 -9.56 -7.04
CA LEU A 71 2.82 -8.31 -7.76
C LEU A 71 3.68 -8.51 -9.01
N ARG A 72 3.50 -7.63 -9.98
CA ARG A 72 4.25 -7.58 -11.23
C ARG A 72 4.99 -6.26 -11.33
N ASP A 73 6.05 -6.27 -12.12
CA ASP A 73 6.74 -5.04 -12.48
C ASP A 73 5.78 -4.06 -13.17
N GLY A 74 5.80 -2.81 -12.71
CA GLY A 74 4.91 -1.75 -13.17
C GLY A 74 3.50 -1.77 -12.57
N ASP A 75 3.18 -2.68 -11.64
CA ASP A 75 1.87 -2.63 -10.95
C ASP A 75 1.72 -1.32 -10.15
N GLU A 76 0.48 -0.85 -10.05
CA GLU A 76 0.11 0.27 -9.18
C GLU A 76 -0.52 -0.27 -7.89
N LEU A 77 0.05 0.07 -6.74
CA LEU A 77 -0.49 -0.25 -5.42
C LEU A 77 -1.12 1.00 -4.82
N VAL A 78 -2.44 0.96 -4.63
CA VAL A 78 -3.20 2.06 -4.01
C VAL A 78 -3.62 1.66 -2.60
N LEU A 79 -3.24 2.47 -1.61
CA LEU A 79 -3.71 2.39 -0.23
C LEU A 79 -4.68 3.53 0.04
N PHE A 80 -5.93 3.21 0.37
CA PHE A 80 -6.98 4.18 0.64
C PHE A 80 -7.52 4.02 2.05
N ALA A 81 -7.24 4.99 2.92
CA ALA A 81 -7.84 5.04 4.25
C ALA A 81 -9.19 5.77 4.19
N PRO A 82 -10.34 5.10 4.43
CA PRO A 82 -11.64 5.74 4.30
C PRO A 82 -11.76 6.97 5.21
N VAL A 83 -12.21 8.09 4.64
CA VAL A 83 -12.63 9.24 5.42
C VAL A 83 -14.06 8.98 5.90
N ALA A 84 -14.26 8.73 7.19
CA ALA A 84 -15.60 8.83 7.77
C ALA A 84 -15.97 10.32 7.77
N GLY A 85 -16.76 10.74 6.79
CA GLY A 85 -17.25 12.11 6.63
C GLY A 85 -18.45 12.11 5.70
N GLY A 86 -19.64 12.22 6.31
CA GLY A 86 -20.87 12.66 5.67
C GLY A 86 -21.25 14.02 6.24
#